data_AF-Q3UV63-F1
#
_entry.id   AF-Q3UV63-F1
#
_cell.length_a   1.000
_cell.length_b   1.000
_cell.length_c   1.000
_cell.angle_alpha   90.00
_cell.angle_beta   90.00
_cell.angle_gamma   90.00
#
_symmetry.space_group_name_H-M   'P 1'
#
loop_
_entity.id
_entity.type
_entity.pdbx_description
1 polymer ?
#
loop_
_entity_poly.entity_id
_entity_poly.type
_entity_poly.pdbx_seq_one_letter_code
_entity_poly.pdbx_strand_id
1 'polypeptide(L)'
;MAWEPTYLLSPVLLLLLASGAEKPRFSILQSSKFNFFTVTMSKLRMSDSGIYHCGIAANTRITYLRGIQLVVSKDDSSAPANGTFPTLRAHTFRTTQDPISIAARGSVSSVTIPVVCGLLSKTLVFTVLFIVTQKSFGRQAMKSHNSNS
;
A
#
# COMPACT_ATOMS: atom_id res chain seq x y z
N MET A 1 -16.55 61.50 4.97
CA MET A 1 -15.67 60.85 3.97
C MET A 1 -15.62 59.37 4.31
N ALA A 2 -15.79 58.55 3.27
CA ALA A 2 -15.54 57.11 3.20
C ALA A 2 -16.27 56.21 4.23
N TRP A 3 -17.38 55.64 3.77
CA TRP A 3 -17.87 54.35 4.24
C TRP A 3 -16.94 53.30 3.63
N GLU A 4 -16.17 52.56 4.44
CA GLU A 4 -15.36 51.45 3.92
C GLU A 4 -16.24 50.20 3.78
N PRO A 5 -16.40 49.63 2.55
CA PRO A 5 -17.29 48.51 2.31
C PRO A 5 -16.51 47.19 2.40
N THR A 6 -16.38 46.60 3.59
CA THR A 6 -15.73 45.28 3.76
C THR A 6 -16.69 44.10 3.78
N TYR A 7 -17.93 44.24 3.32
CA TYR A 7 -18.98 43.22 3.50
C TYR A 7 -19.37 42.42 2.25
N LEU A 8 -18.50 42.23 1.25
CA LEU A 8 -18.87 41.49 0.02
C LEU A 8 -17.83 40.47 -0.48
N LEU A 9 -17.00 39.90 0.38
CA LEU A 9 -16.39 38.61 0.05
C LEU A 9 -17.34 37.52 0.56
N SER A 10 -18.17 36.99 -0.35
CA SER A 10 -19.00 35.81 -0.07
C SER A 10 -18.17 34.75 0.68
N PRO A 11 -18.72 34.01 1.66
CA PRO A 11 -18.01 32.91 2.31
C PRO A 11 -17.38 31.94 1.30
N VAL A 12 -18.00 31.80 0.11
CA VAL A 12 -17.47 31.03 -1.02
C VAL A 12 -16.20 31.66 -1.61
N LEU A 13 -16.16 32.98 -1.77
CA LEU A 13 -14.98 33.70 -2.26
C LEU A 13 -13.84 33.69 -1.23
N LEU A 14 -14.15 33.76 0.07
CA LEU A 14 -13.18 33.58 1.15
C LEU A 14 -12.60 32.15 1.15
N LEU A 15 -13.44 31.13 0.92
CA LEU A 15 -13.03 29.73 0.82
C LEU A 15 -12.16 29.48 -0.43
N LEU A 16 -12.51 30.09 -1.56
CA LEU A 16 -11.74 30.03 -2.81
C LEU A 16 -10.36 30.71 -2.67
N LEU A 17 -10.29 31.86 -1.99
CA LEU A 17 -9.03 32.55 -1.70
C LEU A 17 -8.17 31.78 -0.68
N ALA A 18 -8.79 31.14 0.31
CA ALA A 18 -8.11 30.26 1.27
C ALA A 18 -7.62 28.95 0.64
N SER A 19 -8.24 28.50 -0.46
CA SER A 19 -7.77 27.38 -1.29
C SER A 19 -6.61 27.76 -2.22
N GLY A 20 -5.80 28.76 -1.81
CA GLY A 20 -4.52 29.06 -2.45
C GLY A 20 -3.75 27.76 -2.64
N ALA A 21 -3.43 27.43 -3.90
CA ALA A 21 -2.87 26.15 -4.28
C ALA A 21 -1.49 25.93 -3.62
N GLU A 22 -1.48 25.33 -2.43
CA GLU A 22 -0.24 24.96 -1.77
C GLU A 22 0.41 23.84 -2.57
N LYS A 23 1.61 24.10 -3.10
CA LYS A 23 2.36 23.11 -3.86
C LYS A 23 2.74 21.93 -2.93
N PRO A 24 2.38 20.68 -3.28
CA PRO A 24 2.71 19.54 -2.45
C PRO A 24 4.22 19.38 -2.33
N ARG A 25 4.69 18.97 -1.14
CA ARG A 25 6.12 18.73 -0.87
C ARG A 25 6.70 17.63 -1.74
N PHE A 26 5.89 16.62 -2.08
CA PHE A 26 6.28 15.49 -2.90
C PHE A 26 5.34 15.40 -4.10
N SER A 27 5.88 15.27 -5.30
CA SER A 27 5.09 15.04 -6.51
C SER A 27 5.76 14.03 -7.42
N ILE A 28 4.93 13.32 -8.19
CA ILE A 28 5.37 12.35 -9.19
C ILE A 28 4.77 12.76 -10.52
N LEU A 29 5.62 12.88 -11.53
CA LEU A 29 5.22 13.18 -12.90
C LEU A 29 5.63 12.03 -13.81
N GLN A 30 4.68 11.42 -14.52
CA GLN A 30 4.94 10.32 -15.43
C GLN A 30 4.94 10.78 -16.88
N SER A 31 5.97 10.42 -17.63
CA SER A 31 6.02 10.64 -19.07
C SER A 31 5.82 9.33 -19.81
N SER A 32 4.61 9.11 -20.34
CA SER A 32 4.26 7.90 -21.10
C SER A 32 5.07 7.74 -22.38
N LYS A 33 5.51 8.84 -23.00
CA LYS A 33 6.32 8.82 -24.23
C LYS A 33 7.73 8.26 -24.01
N PHE A 34 8.30 8.49 -22.83
CA PHE A 34 9.71 8.19 -22.57
C PHE A 34 9.90 7.12 -21.49
N ASN A 35 8.82 6.49 -21.01
CA ASN A 35 8.84 5.42 -20.01
C ASN A 35 9.63 5.77 -18.74
N PHE A 36 9.62 7.04 -18.33
CA PHE A 36 10.21 7.47 -17.05
C PHE A 36 9.20 8.27 -16.24
N PHE A 37 9.39 8.23 -14.92
CA PHE A 37 8.70 9.10 -13.99
C PHE A 37 9.71 9.93 -13.20
N THR A 38 9.34 11.16 -12.92
CA THR A 38 10.14 12.12 -12.17
C THR A 38 9.49 12.30 -10.80
N VAL A 39 10.27 12.05 -9.74
CA VAL A 39 9.87 12.36 -8.37
C VAL A 39 10.49 13.69 -7.98
N THR A 40 9.67 14.67 -7.60
CA THR A 40 10.12 15.96 -7.08
C THR A 40 9.85 16.00 -5.58
N MET A 41 10.89 16.26 -4.79
CA MET A 41 10.81 16.45 -3.35
C MET A 41 11.28 17.86 -3.01
N SER A 42 10.43 18.65 -2.37
CA SER A 42 10.68 20.05 -2.01
C SER A 42 10.57 20.25 -0.51
N LYS A 43 11.27 21.28 0.01
CA LYS A 43 11.38 21.55 1.45
C LYS A 43 11.83 20.29 2.21
N LEU A 44 12.94 19.69 1.77
CA LEU A 44 13.52 18.51 2.40
C LEU A 44 13.89 18.80 3.86
N ARG A 45 13.67 17.82 4.71
CA ARG A 45 13.99 17.83 6.14
C ARG A 45 14.99 16.73 6.44
N MET A 46 15.74 16.85 7.53
CA MET A 46 16.66 15.79 7.97
C MET A 46 15.93 14.45 8.18
N SER A 47 14.67 14.50 8.62
CA SER A 47 13.78 13.33 8.77
C SER A 47 13.40 12.64 7.46
N ASP A 48 13.59 13.30 6.32
CA ASP A 48 13.34 12.71 5.00
C ASP A 48 14.55 11.86 4.54
N SER A 49 15.62 11.77 5.34
CA SER A 49 16.74 10.88 5.05
C SER A 49 16.32 9.41 5.17
N GLY A 50 16.75 8.58 4.23
CA GLY A 50 16.40 7.17 4.21
C GLY A 50 16.70 6.49 2.89
N ILE A 51 16.36 5.20 2.80
CA ILE A 51 16.45 4.44 1.54
C ILE A 51 15.12 4.54 0.81
N TYR A 52 15.17 5.12 -0.38
CA TYR A 52 14.05 5.22 -1.30
C TYR A 52 14.15 4.11 -2.35
N HIS A 53 13.04 3.43 -2.61
CA HIS A 53 13.02 2.38 -3.63
C HIS A 53 12.28 2.84 -4.88
N CYS A 54 12.97 2.81 -6.02
CA CYS A 54 12.36 2.85 -7.33
C CYS A 54 11.84 1.44 -7.66
N GLY A 55 10.59 1.34 -8.09
CA GLY A 55 9.96 0.06 -8.38
C GLY A 55 8.68 0.19 -9.20
N ILE A 56 8.19 -0.95 -9.67
CA ILE A 56 6.93 -1.06 -10.40
C ILE A 56 5.91 -1.69 -9.48
N ALA A 57 4.78 -1.00 -9.28
CA ALA A 57 3.61 -1.54 -8.61
C ALA A 57 2.62 -2.04 -9.67
N ALA A 58 2.35 -3.35 -9.68
CA ALA A 58 1.37 -3.97 -10.56
C ALA A 58 0.46 -4.89 -9.75
N ASN A 59 -0.85 -4.62 -9.77
CA ASN A 59 -1.84 -5.31 -8.95
C ASN A 59 -1.45 -5.25 -7.45
N THR A 60 -1.22 -6.40 -6.82
CA THR A 60 -0.79 -6.52 -5.42
C THR A 60 0.73 -6.73 -5.28
N ARG A 61 1.48 -6.67 -6.38
CA ARG A 61 2.92 -6.95 -6.39
C ARG A 61 3.72 -5.67 -6.59
N ILE A 62 4.67 -5.43 -5.68
CA ILE A 62 5.67 -4.37 -5.81
C ILE A 62 7.00 -5.03 -6.17
N THR A 63 7.61 -4.58 -7.27
CA THR A 63 8.94 -5.03 -7.69
C THR A 63 9.92 -3.89 -7.52
N TYR A 64 10.86 -4.02 -6.58
CA TYR A 64 11.90 -3.04 -6.33
C TYR A 64 13.03 -3.21 -7.36
N LEU A 65 13.33 -2.14 -8.09
CA LEU A 65 14.37 -2.10 -9.12
C LEU A 65 15.67 -1.52 -8.57
N ARG A 66 15.58 -0.41 -7.82
CA ARG A 66 16.76 0.30 -7.32
C ARG A 66 16.51 0.95 -5.97
N GLY A 67 17.44 0.80 -5.04
CA GLY A 67 17.49 1.59 -3.80
C GLY A 67 18.35 2.84 -3.98
N ILE A 68 17.89 3.97 -3.44
CA ILE A 68 18.55 5.27 -3.48
C ILE A 68 18.64 5.76 -2.04
N GLN A 69 19.84 5.93 -1.52
CA GLN A 69 20.04 6.48 -0.19
C GLN A 69 20.00 8.02 -0.28
N LEU A 70 18.96 8.61 0.29
CA LEU A 70 18.85 10.05 0.46
C LEU A 70 19.39 10.43 1.84
N VAL A 71 20.37 11.33 1.89
CA VAL A 71 20.88 11.91 3.12
C VAL A 71 20.67 13.41 3.06
N VAL A 72 19.93 13.95 4.03
CA VAL A 72 19.66 15.38 4.18
C VAL A 72 20.36 15.85 5.44
N SER A 73 21.40 16.65 5.27
CA SER A 73 22.11 17.32 6.37
C SER A 73 21.71 18.79 6.44
N LYS A 74 21.84 19.38 7.63
CA LYS A 74 21.82 20.83 7.77
C LYS A 74 23.12 21.37 7.17
N ASP A 75 23.00 22.43 6.38
CA ASP A 75 24.16 23.20 5.96
C ASP A 75 24.44 24.22 7.06
N ASP A 76 25.61 24.12 7.68
CA ASP A 76 26.06 25.09 8.69
C ASP A 76 26.72 26.31 8.04
N SER A 77 26.83 26.35 6.70
CA SER A 77 27.37 27.51 6.00
C SER A 77 26.31 28.62 5.89
N SER A 78 26.64 29.79 6.43
CA SER A 78 25.84 31.02 6.35
C SER A 78 25.84 31.65 4.95
N ALA A 79 26.16 30.89 3.90
CA ALA A 79 26.20 31.37 2.53
C ALA A 79 24.86 31.05 1.84
N PRO A 80 24.24 32.00 1.12
CA PRO A 80 23.08 31.69 0.30
C PRO A 80 23.51 30.66 -0.76
N ALA A 81 22.95 29.46 -0.69
CA ALA A 81 23.22 28.41 -1.67
C ALA A 81 22.65 28.82 -3.04
N ASN A 82 23.47 29.47 -3.86
CA ASN A 82 23.21 29.61 -5.29
C ASN A 82 23.18 28.20 -5.88
N GLY A 83 22.03 27.85 -6.46
CA GLY A 83 21.62 26.49 -6.79
C GLY A 83 22.71 25.66 -7.45
N THR A 84 23.36 24.83 -6.64
CA THR A 84 24.20 23.73 -7.13
C THR A 84 23.39 22.47 -6.89
N PHE A 85 23.04 21.81 -8.00
CA PHE A 85 22.26 20.57 -8.01
C PHE A 85 22.77 19.60 -6.93
N PRO A 86 21.87 19.01 -6.11
CA PRO A 86 22.30 18.05 -5.11
C PRO A 86 23.04 16.91 -5.81
N THR A 87 24.29 16.69 -5.41
CA THR A 87 25.13 15.63 -5.97
C THR A 87 24.50 14.29 -5.57
N LEU A 88 23.75 13.69 -6.51
CA LEU A 88 23.23 12.35 -6.35
C LEU A 88 24.41 11.39 -6.44
N ARG A 89 25.07 11.12 -5.31
CA ARG A 89 26.12 10.10 -5.24
C ARG A 89 25.44 8.74 -5.36
N ALA A 90 25.21 8.31 -6.60
CA ALA A 90 24.84 6.95 -6.91
C ALA A 90 26.03 6.05 -6.55
N HIS A 91 26.11 5.65 -5.28
CA HIS A 91 26.98 4.54 -4.92
C HIS A 91 26.47 3.32 -5.68
N THR A 92 27.25 2.90 -6.67
CA THR A 92 27.09 1.63 -7.38
C THR A 92 27.21 0.53 -6.32
N PHE A 93 26.07 0.07 -5.80
CA PHE A 93 26.06 -1.14 -5.00
C PHE A 93 26.40 -2.29 -5.93
N ARG A 94 27.65 -2.75 -5.82
CA ARG A 94 28.15 -3.95 -6.46
C ARG A 94 27.24 -5.08 -5.95
N THR A 95 26.49 -5.73 -6.84
CA THR A 95 25.71 -6.93 -6.50
C THR A 95 26.69 -8.02 -6.09
N THR A 96 27.05 -8.09 -4.82
CA THR A 96 27.37 -9.38 -4.22
C THR A 96 26.04 -10.12 -4.17
N GLN A 97 26.00 -11.19 -4.94
CA GLN A 97 24.89 -12.11 -5.01
C GLN A 97 24.86 -12.87 -3.68
N ASP A 98 24.41 -12.22 -2.61
CA ASP A 98 24.20 -12.87 -1.33
C ASP A 98 22.92 -13.71 -1.44
N PRO A 99 23.01 -15.05 -1.36
CA PRO A 99 21.89 -15.94 -1.57
C PRO A 99 21.08 -16.07 -0.26
N ILE A 100 20.61 -14.97 0.31
CA ILE A 100 19.75 -15.03 1.52
C ILE A 100 18.63 -14.00 1.43
N SER A 101 17.64 -14.26 0.59
CA SER A 101 16.29 -13.70 0.74
C SER A 101 15.23 -14.68 0.21
N ILE A 102 15.32 -15.93 0.69
CA ILE A 102 14.24 -16.93 0.55
C ILE A 102 13.02 -16.56 1.43
N ALA A 103 13.14 -15.58 2.33
CA ALA A 103 12.10 -15.22 3.30
C ALA A 103 11.01 -14.25 2.81
N ALA A 104 11.10 -13.66 1.60
CA ALA A 104 10.09 -12.69 1.12
C ALA A 104 9.07 -13.27 0.11
N ARG A 105 8.96 -14.59 -0.01
CA ARG A 105 7.91 -15.27 -0.82
C ARG A 105 6.70 -15.68 0.01
N GLY A 106 6.18 -14.80 0.85
CA GLY A 106 5.06 -15.10 1.72
C GLY A 106 3.98 -14.03 1.69
N SER A 107 3.34 -13.76 0.55
CA SER A 107 2.31 -12.70 0.55
C SER A 107 1.07 -12.91 -0.34
N VAL A 108 0.81 -14.13 -0.84
CA VAL A 108 -0.56 -14.45 -1.35
C VAL A 108 -0.90 -15.93 -1.20
N SER A 109 0.07 -16.83 -1.35
CA SER A 109 -0.13 -18.27 -1.16
C SER A 109 -0.51 -18.66 0.28
N SER A 110 -0.04 -17.89 1.27
CA SER A 110 -0.27 -18.19 2.70
C SER A 110 -1.72 -17.95 3.17
N VAL A 111 -2.53 -17.19 2.43
CA VAL A 111 -3.95 -16.95 2.78
C VAL A 111 -4.87 -17.92 2.03
N THR A 112 -4.49 -18.34 0.81
CA THR A 112 -5.26 -19.32 0.04
C THR A 112 -5.33 -20.68 0.74
N ILE A 113 -4.22 -21.15 1.31
CA ILE A 113 -4.14 -22.44 2.00
C ILE A 113 -5.12 -22.53 3.19
N PRO A 114 -5.16 -21.59 4.16
CA PRO A 114 -6.11 -21.66 5.26
C PRO A 114 -7.57 -21.48 4.82
N VAL A 115 -7.84 -20.67 3.78
CA VAL A 115 -9.20 -20.50 3.24
C VAL A 115 -9.72 -21.78 2.60
N VAL A 116 -8.92 -22.42 1.74
CA VAL A 116 -9.29 -23.69 1.09
C VAL A 116 -9.43 -24.81 2.13
N CYS A 117 -8.49 -24.90 3.07
CA CYS A 117 -8.57 -25.88 4.15
C CYS A 117 -9.85 -25.69 5.00
N GLY A 118 -10.19 -24.43 5.33
CA GLY A 118 -11.40 -24.10 6.09
C GLY A 118 -12.70 -24.41 5.35
N LEU A 119 -12.76 -24.18 4.03
CA LEU A 119 -13.92 -24.51 3.20
C LEU A 119 -14.12 -26.03 3.08
N LEU A 120 -13.04 -26.79 2.90
CA LEU A 120 -13.10 -28.26 2.84
C LEU A 120 -13.50 -28.87 4.18
N SER A 121 -12.94 -28.38 5.29
CA SER A 121 -13.28 -28.88 6.63
C SER A 121 -14.74 -28.60 6.98
N LYS A 122 -15.26 -27.42 6.66
CA LYS A 122 -16.69 -27.09 6.90
C LYS A 122 -17.60 -27.99 6.08
N THR A 123 -17.32 -28.14 4.78
CA THR A 123 -18.10 -29.03 3.90
C THR A 123 -18.13 -30.46 4.41
N LEU A 124 -16.99 -31.02 4.80
CA LEU A 124 -16.89 -32.39 5.32
C LEU A 124 -17.73 -32.58 6.59
N VAL A 125 -17.67 -31.64 7.53
CA VAL A 125 -18.47 -31.69 8.77
C VAL A 125 -19.96 -31.66 8.47
N PHE A 126 -20.41 -30.78 7.57
CA PHE A 126 -21.81 -30.73 7.14
C PHE A 126 -22.26 -32.03 6.46
N THR A 127 -21.44 -32.62 5.59
CA THR A 127 -21.76 -33.90 4.94
C THR A 127 -21.86 -35.04 5.94
N VAL A 128 -20.94 -35.15 6.90
CA VAL A 128 -21.00 -36.17 7.96
C VAL A 128 -22.23 -35.99 8.84
N LEU A 129 -22.53 -34.76 9.25
CA LEU A 129 -23.72 -34.45 10.04
C LEU A 129 -25.00 -34.79 9.27
N PHE A 130 -25.06 -34.47 7.98
CA PHE A 130 -26.19 -34.81 7.13
C PHE A 130 -26.34 -36.33 7.00
N ILE A 131 -25.26 -37.08 6.78
CA ILE A 131 -25.29 -38.55 6.73
C ILE A 131 -25.73 -39.14 8.07
N VAL A 132 -25.22 -38.65 9.20
CA VAL A 132 -25.62 -39.10 10.54
C VAL A 132 -27.09 -38.79 10.80
N THR A 133 -27.56 -37.62 10.38
CA THR A 133 -28.97 -37.21 10.51
C THR A 133 -29.87 -38.08 9.63
N GLN A 134 -29.53 -38.26 8.35
CA GLN A 134 -30.26 -39.13 7.43
C GLN A 134 -30.24 -40.59 7.88
N LYS A 135 -29.12 -41.08 8.41
CA LYS A 135 -29.00 -42.44 8.99
C LYS A 135 -29.77 -42.56 10.31
N SER A 136 -29.84 -41.50 11.10
CA SER A 136 -30.65 -41.43 12.31
C SER A 136 -32.14 -41.48 11.96
N PHE A 137 -32.59 -40.69 10.98
CA PHE A 137 -33.95 -40.70 10.47
C PHE A 137 -34.30 -42.01 9.75
N GLY A 138 -33.40 -42.58 8.95
CA GLY A 138 -33.56 -43.90 8.34
C GLY A 138 -33.61 -45.04 9.35
N ARG A 139 -32.92 -44.91 10.49
CA ARG A 139 -33.04 -45.85 11.63
C ARG A 139 -34.34 -45.67 12.41
N GLN A 140 -34.90 -44.46 12.48
CA GLN A 140 -36.23 -44.23 13.05
C GLN A 140 -37.36 -44.75 12.13
N ALA A 141 -37.16 -44.77 10.81
CA ALA A 141 -38.11 -45.38 9.87
C ALA A 141 -38.17 -46.92 9.98
N MET A 142 -37.12 -47.58 10.47
CA MET A 142 -37.10 -49.04 10.65
C MET A 142 -37.62 -49.51 12.02
N LYS A 143 -37.93 -48.59 12.94
CA LYS A 143 -38.48 -48.92 14.27
C LYS A 143 -39.99 -48.71 14.40
N SER A 144 -40.64 -48.11 13.39
CA SER A 144 -42.09 -47.88 13.39
C SER A 144 -42.93 -49.08 12.91
N HIS A 145 -42.31 -50.16 12.44
CA HIS A 145 -43.03 -51.32 11.88
C HIS A 145 -42.91 -52.63 12.70
N ASN A 146 -42.36 -52.59 13.93
CA ASN A 146 -42.23 -53.77 14.79
C ASN A 146 -42.75 -53.53 16.23
N SER A 147 -43.93 -52.94 16.35
CA SER A 147 -44.62 -52.78 17.64
C SER A 147 -46.12 -53.03 17.55
N ASN A 148 -46.57 -53.84 16.57
CA ASN A 148 -48.00 -54.16 16.42
C ASN A 148 -48.26 -55.59 15.90
N SER A 149 -47.52 -56.57 16.42
CA SER A 149 -47.91 -57.98 16.34
C SER A 149 -47.81 -58.65 17.70
#